data_AF-A0A939B862-F1
#
_entry.id   AF-A0A939B862-F1
#
_cell.length_a   1.000
_cell.length_b   1.000
_cell.length_c   1.000
_cell.angle_alpha   90.00
_cell.angle_beta   90.00
_cell.angle_gamma   90.00
#
_symmetry.space_group_name_H-M   'P 1'
#
loop_
_entity.id
_entity.type
_entity.pdbx_description
1 polymer ?
#
loop_
_entity_poly.entity_id
_entity_poly.type
_entity_poly.pdbx_seq_one_letter_code
_entity_poly.pdbx_strand_id
1 'polypeptide(L)'
;MRKATILGAIAGDIIGSVYEFHSTRNYNFELFNNSMKPTDDTIMTLAVADWLLHDLNLSESELAKTMRKWGNKYPWAGYGGGFRAWLNNANAGPYNSWGNGSAMRVSPVGFAFNTMEKTLRVAKKTAAVTHNHPEGIKGAQATAAAIYLARTGNSKEEIKKYH
;
A
#
# COMPACT_ATOMS: atom_id res chain seq x y z
N MET A 1 12.97 -17.47 14.02
CA MET A 1 11.79 -16.61 13.77
C MET A 1 11.80 -16.15 12.32
N ARG A 2 10.72 -16.37 11.56
CA ARG A 2 10.60 -15.79 10.20
C ARG A 2 10.48 -14.28 10.35
N LYS A 3 11.36 -13.51 9.69
CA LYS A 3 11.23 -12.05 9.63
C LYS A 3 9.95 -11.75 8.83
N ALA A 4 8.97 -11.14 9.47
CA ALA A 4 7.78 -10.66 8.76
C ALA A 4 8.19 -9.54 7.80
N THR A 5 7.72 -9.61 6.56
CA THR A 5 8.10 -8.70 5.46
C THR A 5 6.89 -8.38 4.60
N ILE A 6 7.07 -7.45 3.67
CA ILE A 6 6.07 -7.07 2.66
C ILE A 6 5.79 -8.16 1.62
N LEU A 7 6.50 -9.30 1.65
CA LEU A 7 6.34 -10.39 0.68
C LEU A 7 4.92 -10.98 0.68
N GLY A 8 4.23 -10.98 1.82
CA GLY A 8 2.84 -11.41 1.88
C GLY A 8 1.89 -10.52 1.08
N ALA A 9 2.12 -9.20 1.09
CA ALA A 9 1.34 -8.26 0.29
C ALA A 9 1.62 -8.45 -1.20
N ILE A 10 2.89 -8.60 -1.58
CA ILE A 10 3.31 -8.86 -2.97
C ILE A 10 2.74 -10.18 -3.49
N ALA A 11 2.80 -11.25 -2.69
CA ALA A 11 2.23 -12.54 -3.07
C ALA A 11 0.72 -12.45 -3.21
N GLY A 12 0.03 -11.76 -2.29
CA GLY A 12 -1.41 -11.56 -2.36
C GLY A 12 -1.86 -10.82 -3.62
N ASP A 13 -1.14 -9.77 -4.01
CA ASP A 13 -1.37 -9.03 -5.24
C ASP A 13 -1.18 -9.92 -6.48
N ILE A 14 -0.01 -10.55 -6.64
CA ILE A 14 0.32 -11.37 -7.81
C ILE A 14 -0.68 -12.53 -7.97
N ILE A 15 -1.00 -13.23 -6.88
CA ILE A 15 -1.94 -14.36 -6.91
C ILE A 15 -3.36 -13.86 -7.19
N GLY A 16 -3.75 -12.73 -6.61
CA GLY A 16 -5.08 -12.14 -6.77
C GLY A 16 -5.31 -11.51 -8.15
N SER A 17 -4.26 -11.12 -8.87
CA SER A 17 -4.35 -10.31 -10.09
C SER A 17 -5.22 -10.96 -11.19
N VAL A 18 -5.25 -12.30 -11.26
CA VAL A 18 -6.04 -13.03 -12.27
C VAL A 18 -7.54 -13.07 -11.96
N TYR A 19 -7.91 -12.74 -10.72
CA TYR A 19 -9.30 -12.72 -10.24
C TYR A 19 -9.85 -11.30 -10.11
N GLU A 20 -9.07 -10.27 -10.45
CA GLU A 20 -9.55 -8.90 -10.53
C GLU A 20 -10.65 -8.81 -11.60
N PHE A 21 -11.81 -8.24 -11.25
CA PHE A 21 -13.03 -8.22 -12.08
C PHE A 21 -13.65 -9.59 -12.44
N HIS A 22 -13.01 -10.69 -12.03
CA HIS A 22 -13.43 -12.07 -12.23
C HIS A 22 -13.41 -12.84 -10.90
N SER A 23 -14.07 -12.27 -9.89
CA SER A 23 -14.06 -12.85 -8.54
C SER A 23 -14.63 -14.26 -8.50
N THR A 24 -14.03 -15.11 -7.68
CA THR A 24 -14.48 -16.49 -7.44
C THR A 24 -14.78 -16.70 -5.97
N ARG A 25 -15.83 -17.48 -5.66
CA ARG A 25 -16.10 -18.00 -4.31
C ARG A 25 -15.61 -19.43 -4.14
N ASN A 26 -14.95 -19.99 -5.17
CA ASN A 26 -14.33 -21.30 -5.08
C ASN A 26 -13.00 -21.18 -4.35
N TYR A 27 -12.93 -21.73 -3.15
CA TYR A 27 -11.70 -21.76 -2.34
C TYR A 27 -10.65 -22.77 -2.85
N ASN A 28 -11.02 -23.64 -3.80
CA ASN A 28 -10.11 -24.51 -4.54
C ASN A 28 -9.73 -23.87 -5.88
N PHE A 29 -9.03 -22.75 -5.82
CA PHE A 29 -8.56 -22.02 -6.99
C PHE A 29 -7.08 -22.30 -7.28
N GLU A 30 -6.64 -22.06 -8.51
CA GLU A 30 -5.25 -22.23 -8.90
C GLU A 30 -4.40 -21.11 -8.29
N LEU A 31 -3.51 -21.46 -7.37
CA LEU A 31 -2.66 -20.48 -6.68
C LEU A 31 -1.58 -19.89 -7.59
N PHE A 32 -1.12 -20.65 -8.59
CA PHE A 32 -0.08 -20.22 -9.53
C PHE A 32 -0.57 -20.34 -10.96
N ASN A 33 -0.94 -19.21 -11.56
CA ASN A 33 -1.35 -19.13 -12.95
C ASN A 33 -0.31 -18.36 -13.78
N ASN A 34 -0.04 -18.78 -15.02
CA ASN A 34 0.93 -18.12 -15.90
C ASN A 34 0.57 -16.67 -16.26
N SER A 35 -0.67 -16.25 -16.04
CA SER A 35 -1.18 -14.91 -16.31
C SER A 35 -1.05 -13.95 -15.11
N MET A 36 -0.60 -14.45 -13.95
CA MET A 36 -0.37 -13.64 -12.77
C MET A 36 0.74 -12.62 -13.00
N LYS A 37 0.56 -11.43 -12.47
CA LYS A 37 1.54 -10.35 -12.60
C LYS A 37 1.41 -9.37 -11.43
N PRO A 38 2.50 -8.71 -11.01
CA PRO A 38 2.39 -7.62 -10.05
C PRO A 38 1.57 -6.47 -10.64
N THR A 39 0.75 -5.84 -9.80
CA THR A 39 -0.09 -4.70 -10.18
C THR A 39 0.42 -3.41 -9.51
N ASP A 40 -0.36 -2.34 -9.61
CA ASP A 40 -0.07 -1.08 -8.94
C ASP A 40 0.06 -1.24 -7.42
N ASP A 41 -0.61 -2.21 -6.80
CA ASP A 41 -0.44 -2.58 -5.39
C ASP A 41 1.02 -2.89 -5.07
N THR A 42 1.64 -3.84 -5.80
CA THR A 42 3.06 -4.18 -5.62
C THR A 42 3.96 -3.01 -5.98
N ILE A 43 3.73 -2.35 -7.13
CA ILE A 43 4.64 -1.28 -7.58
C ILE A 43 4.63 -0.10 -6.59
N MET A 44 3.47 0.28 -6.05
CA MET A 44 3.37 1.34 -5.06
C MET A 44 3.84 0.92 -3.67
N THR A 45 3.67 -0.35 -3.30
CA THR A 45 4.28 -0.91 -2.08
C THR A 45 5.80 -0.80 -2.13
N LEU A 46 6.42 -1.14 -3.26
CA LEU A 46 7.86 -1.00 -3.46
C LEU A 46 8.29 0.47 -3.44
N ALA A 47 7.51 1.38 -4.03
CA ALA A 47 7.80 2.80 -3.99
C ALA A 47 7.79 3.38 -2.56
N VAL A 48 6.82 2.96 -1.73
CA VAL A 48 6.77 3.37 -0.31
C VAL A 48 7.95 2.79 0.46
N ALA A 49 8.32 1.52 0.22
CA ALA A 49 9.49 0.92 0.83
C ALA A 49 10.80 1.62 0.43
N ASP A 50 10.96 1.95 -0.86
CA ASP A 50 12.11 2.67 -1.40
C ASP A 50 12.25 4.05 -0.75
N TRP A 51 11.15 4.79 -0.64
CA TRP A 51 11.12 6.08 0.06
C TRP A 51 11.51 5.96 1.55
N LEU A 52 10.96 4.97 2.28
CA LEU A 52 11.29 4.75 3.69
C LEU A 52 12.77 4.44 3.92
N LEU A 53 13.42 3.76 2.98
CA LEU A 53 14.82 3.36 3.08
C LEU A 53 15.79 4.51 2.77
N HIS A 54 15.40 5.44 1.90
CA HIS A 54 16.32 6.45 1.36
C HIS A 54 16.06 7.89 1.87
N ASP A 55 14.85 8.20 2.33
CA ASP A 55 14.51 9.55 2.83
C ASP A 55 14.37 9.58 4.35
N LEU A 56 15.46 9.96 5.03
CA LEU A 56 15.50 10.07 6.49
C LEU A 56 14.53 11.13 7.06
N ASN A 57 14.14 12.12 6.25
CA ASN A 57 13.24 13.19 6.66
C ASN A 57 11.76 12.81 6.52
N LEU A 58 11.46 11.70 5.82
CA LEU A 58 10.11 11.24 5.53
C LEU A 58 9.23 12.39 4.96
N SER A 59 9.76 13.04 3.93
CA SER A 59 9.14 14.14 3.19
C SER A 59 8.08 13.63 2.21
N GLU A 60 6.92 14.29 2.20
CA GLU A 60 5.83 13.98 1.26
C GLU A 60 6.21 14.29 -0.20
N SER A 61 7.08 15.28 -0.41
CA SER A 61 7.58 15.64 -1.75
C SER A 61 8.47 14.52 -2.33
N GLU A 62 9.38 13.98 -1.52
CA GLU A 62 10.24 12.87 -1.95
C GLU A 62 9.46 11.57 -2.10
N LEU A 63 8.45 11.33 -1.25
CA LEU A 63 7.52 10.23 -1.46
C LEU A 63 6.80 10.35 -2.81
N ALA A 64 6.23 11.52 -3.12
CA ALA A 64 5.52 11.75 -4.36
C ALA A 64 6.43 11.54 -5.59
N LYS A 65 7.66 12.06 -5.54
CA LYS A 65 8.68 11.82 -6.59
C LYS A 65 9.01 10.34 -6.75
N THR A 66 9.21 9.63 -5.63
CA THR A 66 9.53 8.19 -5.64
C THR A 66 8.39 7.38 -6.24
N MET A 67 7.14 7.65 -5.82
CA MET A 67 5.96 7.00 -6.37
C MET A 67 5.80 7.25 -7.88
N ARG A 68 6.07 8.48 -8.34
CA ARG A 68 6.06 8.81 -9.77
C ARG A 68 7.14 8.07 -10.54
N LYS A 69 8.36 8.02 -10.01
CA LYS A 69 9.48 7.27 -10.60
C LYS A 69 9.11 5.80 -10.82
N TRP A 70 8.57 5.15 -9.78
CA TRP A 70 8.13 3.75 -9.88
C TRP A 70 6.93 3.59 -10.82
N GLY A 71 5.92 4.44 -10.71
CA GLY A 71 4.72 4.35 -11.54
C GLY A 71 4.99 4.56 -13.03
N ASN A 72 5.86 5.52 -13.37
CA ASN A 72 6.26 5.78 -14.75
C ASN A 72 7.21 4.71 -15.31
N LYS A 73 7.93 3.98 -14.44
CA LYS A 73 8.72 2.81 -14.85
C LYS A 73 7.83 1.62 -15.23
N TYR A 74 6.65 1.49 -14.62
CA TYR A 74 5.71 0.40 -14.88
C TYR A 74 4.34 0.93 -15.31
N PRO A 75 4.23 1.63 -16.45
CA PRO A 75 3.02 2.36 -16.80
C PRO A 75 1.79 1.45 -17.01
N TRP A 76 1.94 0.15 -17.21
CA TRP A 76 0.82 -0.77 -17.49
C TRP A 76 0.40 -1.64 -16.29
N ALA A 77 0.72 -1.22 -15.06
CA ALA A 77 0.48 -2.01 -13.85
C ALA A 77 -0.96 -2.04 -13.32
N GLY A 78 -1.93 -1.35 -13.93
CA GLY A 78 -3.34 -1.40 -13.50
C GLY A 78 -3.89 -0.13 -12.82
N TYR A 79 -3.08 0.93 -12.69
CA TYR A 79 -3.50 2.16 -12.00
C TYR A 79 -4.86 2.72 -12.43
N GLY A 80 -5.71 3.02 -11.44
CA GLY A 80 -6.97 3.72 -11.66
C GLY A 80 -6.80 5.11 -12.30
N GLY A 81 -7.81 5.55 -13.07
CA GLY A 81 -7.72 6.75 -13.93
C GLY A 81 -7.29 8.03 -13.22
N GLY A 82 -7.83 8.31 -12.02
CA GLY A 82 -7.42 9.47 -11.22
C GLY A 82 -5.96 9.40 -10.77
N PHE A 83 -5.49 8.22 -10.37
CA PHE A 83 -4.09 8.01 -9.98
C PHE A 83 -3.15 8.09 -11.19
N ARG A 84 -3.58 7.63 -12.36
CA ARG A 84 -2.84 7.80 -13.62
C ARG A 84 -2.63 9.27 -13.95
N ALA A 85 -3.69 10.07 -13.88
CA ALA A 85 -3.62 11.50 -14.12
C ALA A 85 -2.66 12.17 -13.11
N TRP A 86 -2.72 11.74 -11.85
CA TRP A 86 -1.77 12.17 -10.84
C TRP A 86 -0.34 11.83 -11.26
N LEU A 87 -0.01 10.56 -11.57
CA LEU A 87 1.35 10.11 -11.97
C LEU A 87 1.95 10.96 -13.11
N ASN A 88 1.13 11.29 -14.11
CA ASN A 88 1.56 11.99 -15.32
C ASN A 88 1.74 13.51 -15.15
N ASN A 89 1.30 14.09 -14.02
CA ASN A 89 1.45 15.52 -13.75
C ASN A 89 2.30 15.74 -12.49
N ALA A 90 3.57 16.12 -12.67
CA ALA A 90 4.53 16.34 -11.58
C ALA A 90 4.08 17.37 -10.53
N ASN A 91 3.22 18.32 -10.94
CA ASN A 91 2.67 19.36 -10.06
C ASN A 91 1.31 18.99 -9.46
N ALA A 92 0.77 17.81 -9.77
CA ALA A 92 -0.51 17.38 -9.20
C ALA A 92 -0.37 17.13 -7.70
N GLY A 93 -1.22 17.83 -6.94
CA GLY A 93 -1.48 17.55 -5.53
C GLY A 93 -2.47 16.39 -5.35
N PRO A 94 -2.82 16.06 -4.11
CA PRO A 94 -3.84 15.05 -3.83
C PRO A 94 -5.21 15.48 -4.33
N TYR A 95 -6.04 14.50 -4.68
CA TYR A 95 -7.28 14.71 -5.44
C TYR A 95 -8.52 14.17 -4.71
N ASN A 96 -8.49 14.19 -3.38
CA ASN A 96 -9.61 13.85 -2.48
C ASN A 96 -10.24 12.46 -2.73
N SER A 97 -9.43 11.49 -3.16
CA SER A 97 -9.88 10.12 -3.36
C SER A 97 -10.14 9.40 -2.04
N TRP A 98 -11.28 8.68 -1.96
CA TRP A 98 -11.62 7.75 -0.89
C TRP A 98 -11.29 6.28 -1.21
N GLY A 99 -10.66 6.02 -2.37
CA GLY A 99 -10.35 4.66 -2.80
C GLY A 99 -9.34 3.93 -1.89
N ASN A 100 -9.25 2.62 -2.04
CA ASN A 100 -8.32 1.75 -1.30
C ASN A 100 -6.84 1.91 -1.71
N GLY A 101 -6.55 2.71 -2.75
CA GLY A 101 -5.20 2.89 -3.29
C GLY A 101 -4.16 3.43 -2.30
N SER A 102 -4.62 4.06 -1.22
CA SER A 102 -3.77 4.45 -0.09
C SER A 102 -3.42 3.27 0.82
N ALA A 103 -4.38 2.37 1.06
CA ALA A 103 -4.24 1.22 1.96
C ALA A 103 -3.43 0.09 1.32
N MET A 104 -3.62 -0.18 0.03
CA MET A 104 -2.95 -1.30 -0.66
C MET A 104 -1.42 -1.23 -0.63
N ARG A 105 -0.86 -0.01 -0.54
CA ARG A 105 0.58 0.26 -0.60
C ARG A 105 1.25 0.55 0.75
N VAL A 106 0.49 0.59 1.83
CA VAL A 106 0.98 1.11 3.13
C VAL A 106 1.76 0.07 3.93
N SER A 107 1.78 -1.19 3.50
CA SER A 107 2.38 -2.29 4.26
C SER A 107 3.82 -2.06 4.74
N PRO A 108 4.73 -1.38 4.00
CA PRO A 108 6.08 -1.12 4.50
C PRO A 108 6.08 -0.30 5.80
N VAL A 109 5.15 0.66 5.93
CA VAL A 109 5.03 1.53 7.12
C VAL A 109 4.72 0.72 8.37
N GLY A 110 3.87 -0.30 8.25
CA GLY A 110 3.50 -1.18 9.36
C GLY A 110 4.69 -1.92 9.98
N PHE A 111 5.76 -2.13 9.21
CA PHE A 111 7.00 -2.78 9.66
C PHE A 111 8.11 -1.81 10.11
N ALA A 112 8.08 -0.55 9.66
CA ALA A 112 9.23 0.35 9.73
C ALA A 112 9.49 1.01 11.10
N PHE A 113 8.49 1.11 11.98
CA PHE A 113 8.57 1.95 13.19
C PHE A 113 8.22 1.20 14.48
N ASN A 114 8.88 1.51 15.58
CA ASN A 114 8.68 0.81 16.86
C ASN A 114 7.52 1.33 17.72
N THR A 115 6.78 2.34 17.25
CA THR A 115 5.62 2.89 17.98
C THR A 115 4.40 2.99 17.08
N MET A 116 3.22 2.75 17.66
CA MET A 116 1.95 2.90 16.95
C MET A 116 1.75 4.34 16.46
N GLU A 117 2.04 5.33 17.30
CA GLU A 117 1.92 6.75 16.97
C GLU A 117 2.72 7.12 15.71
N LYS A 118 4.00 6.73 15.65
CA LYS A 118 4.85 7.01 14.48
C LYS A 118 4.37 6.25 13.25
N THR A 119 3.91 5.01 13.41
CA THR A 119 3.33 4.19 12.34
C THR A 119 2.11 4.89 11.73
N LEU A 120 1.15 5.32 12.54
CA LEU A 120 -0.06 6.01 12.11
C LEU A 120 0.24 7.36 11.47
N ARG A 121 1.19 8.11 12.02
CA ARG A 121 1.60 9.41 11.47
C ARG A 121 2.21 9.26 10.08
N VAL A 122 3.06 8.27 9.87
CA VAL A 122 3.70 8.04 8.57
C VAL A 122 2.71 7.40 7.58
N ALA A 123 1.82 6.52 8.04
CA ALA A 123 0.75 5.98 7.20
C ALA A 123 -0.15 7.09 6.64
N LYS A 124 -0.51 8.08 7.48
CA LYS A 124 -1.23 9.28 7.02
C LYS A 124 -0.48 10.02 5.92
N LYS A 125 0.83 10.26 6.06
CA LYS A 125 1.65 10.89 5.01
C LYS A 125 1.58 10.10 3.70
N THR A 126 1.68 8.77 3.77
CA THR A 126 1.62 7.93 2.56
C THR A 126 0.28 7.95 1.84
N ALA A 127 -0.81 8.19 2.57
CA ALA A 127 -2.13 8.39 1.97
C ALA A 127 -2.27 9.80 1.38
N ALA A 128 -1.93 10.82 2.18
CA ALA A 128 -2.23 12.22 1.93
C ALA A 128 -1.62 12.78 0.63
N VAL A 129 -0.57 12.17 0.08
CA VAL A 129 0.02 12.57 -1.22
C VAL A 129 -0.92 12.35 -2.41
N THR A 130 -1.97 11.54 -2.27
CA THR A 130 -2.97 11.27 -3.34
C THR A 130 -4.41 11.17 -2.83
N HIS A 131 -4.61 10.57 -1.67
CA HIS A 131 -5.90 10.28 -1.03
C HIS A 131 -6.00 11.10 0.26
N ASN A 132 -6.19 12.42 0.14
CA ASN A 132 -6.36 13.32 1.30
C ASN A 132 -7.80 13.33 1.86
N HIS A 133 -8.70 12.50 1.33
CA HIS A 133 -10.00 12.26 1.94
C HIS A 133 -9.83 11.54 3.29
N PRO A 134 -10.60 11.89 4.34
CA PRO A 134 -10.49 11.26 5.65
C PRO A 134 -10.58 9.73 5.60
N GLU A 135 -11.48 9.17 4.80
CA GLU A 135 -11.60 7.70 4.65
C GLU A 135 -10.39 7.05 3.97
N GLY A 136 -9.76 7.72 3.00
CA GLY A 136 -8.53 7.23 2.38
C GLY A 136 -7.36 7.20 3.37
N ILE A 137 -7.27 8.19 4.26
CA ILE A 137 -6.29 8.26 5.34
C ILE A 137 -6.57 7.17 6.38
N LYS A 138 -7.84 7.03 6.82
CA LYS A 138 -8.26 6.00 7.78
C LYS A 138 -7.94 4.61 7.28
N GLY A 139 -8.21 4.31 6.01
CA GLY A 139 -7.88 3.01 5.41
C GLY A 139 -6.39 2.68 5.52
N ALA A 140 -5.51 3.62 5.13
CA ALA A 140 -4.07 3.42 5.23
C ALA A 140 -3.59 3.27 6.69
N GLN A 141 -4.13 4.08 7.60
CA GLN A 141 -3.81 3.99 9.03
C GLN A 141 -4.28 2.67 9.64
N ALA A 142 -5.49 2.21 9.29
CA ALA A 142 -6.04 0.96 9.77
C ALA A 142 -5.19 -0.24 9.32
N THR A 143 -4.84 -0.31 8.03
CA THR A 143 -3.98 -1.36 7.49
C THR A 143 -2.59 -1.35 8.13
N ALA A 144 -1.97 -0.18 8.29
CA ALA A 144 -0.66 -0.07 8.93
C ALA A 144 -0.69 -0.48 10.41
N ALA A 145 -1.75 -0.11 11.14
CA ALA A 145 -1.94 -0.49 12.53
C ALA A 145 -2.16 -2.00 12.68
N ALA A 146 -2.97 -2.62 11.82
CA ALA A 146 -3.17 -4.06 11.82
C ALA A 146 -1.84 -4.82 11.63
N ILE A 147 -1.00 -4.36 10.69
CA ILE A 147 0.34 -4.93 10.45
C ILE A 147 1.24 -4.73 11.68
N TYR A 148 1.25 -3.54 12.27
CA TYR A 148 2.01 -3.23 13.49
C TYR A 148 1.61 -4.17 14.64
N LEU A 149 0.31 -4.29 14.91
CA LEU A 149 -0.23 -5.11 16.00
C LEU A 149 0.10 -6.59 15.79
N ALA A 150 -0.08 -7.10 14.55
CA ALA A 150 0.24 -8.47 14.21
C ALA A 150 1.72 -8.80 14.44
N ARG A 151 2.64 -7.92 14.01
CA ARG A 151 4.08 -8.18 14.19
C ARG A 151 4.57 -7.97 15.63
N THR A 152 3.80 -7.27 16.48
CA THR A 152 4.09 -7.13 17.91
C THR A 152 3.40 -8.19 18.77
N GLY A 153 2.79 -9.20 18.15
CA GLY A 153 2.27 -10.40 18.83
C GLY A 153 0.82 -10.33 19.28
N ASN A 154 0.06 -9.31 18.86
CA ASN A 154 -1.37 -9.23 19.15
C ASN A 154 -2.14 -10.29 18.36
N SER A 155 -3.17 -10.84 19.01
CA SER A 155 -4.13 -11.78 18.44
C SER A 155 -5.03 -11.13 17.38
N LYS A 156 -5.72 -11.96 16.60
CA LYS A 156 -6.70 -11.48 15.61
C LYS A 156 -7.85 -10.72 16.28
N GLU A 157 -8.25 -11.14 17.47
CA GLU A 157 -9.31 -10.55 18.27
C GLU A 157 -8.91 -9.16 18.77
N GLU A 158 -7.67 -9.00 19.24
CA GLU A 158 -7.13 -7.70 19.66
C GLU A 158 -7.00 -6.73 18.49
N ILE A 159 -6.52 -7.20 17.34
CA ILE A 159 -6.45 -6.41 16.10
C ILE A 159 -7.84 -5.96 15.68
N LYS A 160 -8.83 -6.86 15.71
CA LYS A 160 -10.22 -6.54 15.37
C LYS A 160 -10.81 -5.49 16.31
N LYS A 161 -10.54 -5.56 17.61
CA LYS A 161 -11.06 -4.62 18.62
C LYS A 161 -10.44 -3.22 18.53
N TYR A 162 -9.24 -3.12 17.95
CA TYR A 162 -8.56 -1.83 17.79
C TYR A 162 -9.24 -0.91 16.76
N HIS A 163 -9.98 -1.48 15.80
CA HIS A 163 -10.70 -0.77 14.74
C HIS A 163 -12.18 -0.60 15.07
#